data_AF-A0A067E9Z2-F1
#
_entry.id   AF-A0A067E9Z2-F1
#
_cell.length_a   1.000
_cell.length_b   1.000
_cell.length_c   1.000
_cell.angle_alpha   90.00
_cell.angle_beta   90.00
_cell.angle_gamma   90.00
#
_symmetry.space_group_name_H-M   'P 1'
#
loop_
_entity.id
_entity.type
_entity.pdbx_description
1 polymer ?
#
loop_
_entity_poly.entity_id
_entity_poly.type
_entity_poly.pdbx_seq_one_letter_code
_entity_poly.pdbx_strand_id
1 'polypeptide(L)'
;DVMDASGVALVLIGPGSVEQARTFSEQTKFKGDPNHSSYEALSFVSGVLVTFTPKAGLKIIQSYMEGYRQDWKLSFERDTVSRGGWQQGGIIVAGPGKSNISYIHRDKEAGDDPDIQDILKACCS
;
A
#
# COMPACT_ATOMS: atom_id res chain seq x y z
N ASP A 1 -7.06 -10.34 17.29
CA ASP A 1 -5.62 -9.98 17.34
C ASP A 1 -5.38 -8.70 18.16
N VAL A 2 -4.13 -8.26 18.35
CA VAL A 2 -3.78 -7.06 19.15
C VAL A 2 -4.51 -5.81 18.66
N MET A 3 -4.58 -5.60 17.34
CA MET A 3 -5.30 -4.46 16.76
C MET A 3 -6.81 -4.51 17.04
N ASP A 4 -7.45 -5.68 16.93
CA ASP A 4 -8.87 -5.83 17.26
C ASP A 4 -9.14 -5.57 18.74
N ALA A 5 -8.25 -6.07 19.61
CA ALA A 5 -8.36 -5.88 21.07
C ALA A 5 -8.22 -4.39 21.46
N SER A 6 -7.44 -3.62 20.70
CA SER A 6 -7.30 -2.17 20.85
C SER A 6 -8.41 -1.37 20.16
N GLY A 7 -9.39 -2.03 19.52
CA GLY A 7 -10.49 -1.37 18.82
C GLY A 7 -10.07 -0.65 17.53
N VAL A 8 -8.95 -1.06 16.94
CA VAL A 8 -8.39 -0.47 15.72
C VAL A 8 -8.94 -1.21 14.50
N ALA A 9 -9.47 -0.46 13.53
CA ALA A 9 -9.89 -1.02 12.25
C ALA A 9 -8.72 -1.03 11.25
N LEU A 10 -8.42 -2.19 10.67
CA LEU A 10 -7.47 -2.31 9.57
C LEU A 10 -8.18 -2.04 8.23
N VAL A 11 -7.67 -1.09 7.46
CA VAL A 11 -8.20 -0.73 6.14
C VAL A 11 -7.09 -0.87 5.10
N LEU A 12 -7.39 -1.55 3.99
CA LEU A 12 -6.47 -1.71 2.86
C LEU A 12 -6.95 -0.85 1.69
N ILE A 13 -6.04 -0.02 1.16
CA ILE A 13 -6.28 0.80 -0.03
C ILE A 13 -5.25 0.38 -1.08
N GLY A 14 -5.71 -0.24 -2.16
CA GLY A 14 -4.84 -0.69 -3.25
C GLY A 14 -4.97 0.21 -4.48
N PRO A 15 -3.89 0.36 -5.29
CA PRO A 15 -4.00 0.97 -6.60
C PRO A 15 -4.77 0.04 -7.55
N GLY A 16 -5.56 0.61 -8.44
CA GLY A 16 -6.37 -0.11 -9.40
C GLY A 16 -7.17 0.82 -10.29
N SER A 17 -7.84 0.27 -11.31
CA SER A 17 -8.77 1.06 -12.12
C SER A 17 -10.03 1.43 -11.33
N VAL A 18 -10.67 2.55 -11.70
CA VAL A 18 -11.98 2.95 -11.19
C VAL A 18 -12.99 1.81 -11.28
N GLU A 19 -12.95 1.06 -12.39
CA GLU A 19 -13.82 -0.08 -12.62
C GLU A 19 -13.54 -1.24 -11.66
N GLN A 20 -12.26 -1.56 -11.40
CA GLN A 20 -11.88 -2.56 -10.41
C GLN A 20 -12.29 -2.15 -8.99
N ALA A 21 -12.07 -0.89 -8.63
CA ALA A 21 -12.48 -0.35 -7.34
C ALA A 21 -14.01 -0.38 -7.19
N ARG A 22 -14.75 -0.05 -8.26
CA ARG A 22 -16.22 -0.12 -8.31
C ARG A 22 -16.73 -1.55 -8.17
N THR A 23 -16.20 -2.49 -8.94
CA THR A 23 -16.56 -3.91 -8.86
C THR A 23 -16.23 -4.49 -7.49
N PHE A 24 -15.05 -4.16 -6.93
CA PHE A 24 -14.67 -4.56 -5.58
C PHE A 24 -15.65 -3.99 -4.54
N SER A 25 -16.00 -2.70 -4.65
CA SER A 25 -16.95 -2.05 -3.74
C SER A 25 -18.36 -2.65 -3.83
N GLU A 26 -18.86 -2.91 -5.04
CA GLU A 26 -20.17 -3.54 -5.29
C GLU A 26 -20.23 -4.96 -4.70
N GLN A 27 -19.12 -5.71 -4.75
CA GLN A 27 -19.05 -7.09 -4.25
C GLN A 27 -18.75 -7.19 -2.75
N THR A 28 -17.97 -6.26 -2.19
CA THR A 28 -17.42 -6.37 -0.82
C THR A 28 -17.98 -5.34 0.17
N LYS A 29 -18.78 -4.37 -0.29
CA LYS A 29 -19.29 -3.21 0.47
C LYS A 29 -18.23 -2.21 0.93
N PHE A 30 -16.95 -2.40 0.59
CA PHE A 30 -15.87 -1.45 0.91
C PHE A 30 -15.82 -0.30 -0.10
N LYS A 31 -15.68 0.95 0.36
CA LYS A 31 -15.50 2.10 -0.54
C LYS A 31 -14.09 2.15 -1.10
N GLY A 32 -13.96 2.29 -2.42
CA GLY A 32 -12.67 2.53 -3.08
C GLY A 32 -12.32 4.02 -3.24
N ASP A 33 -11.07 4.30 -3.60
CA ASP A 33 -10.57 5.63 -3.99
C ASP A 33 -10.34 5.69 -5.52
N PRO A 34 -11.38 6.00 -6.32
CA PRO A 34 -11.32 5.85 -7.78
C PRO A 34 -10.39 6.84 -8.48
N ASN A 35 -10.13 8.01 -7.89
CA ASN A 35 -9.33 9.07 -8.50
C ASN A 35 -7.89 9.12 -7.97
N HIS A 36 -7.48 8.12 -7.19
CA HIS A 36 -6.18 8.07 -6.51
C HIS A 36 -5.91 9.30 -5.62
N SER A 37 -6.96 9.98 -5.17
CA SER A 37 -6.86 11.23 -4.42
C SER A 37 -6.20 11.02 -3.06
N SER A 38 -6.30 9.82 -2.49
CA SER A 38 -5.58 9.44 -1.28
C SER A 38 -4.06 9.41 -1.51
N TYR A 39 -3.60 8.90 -2.66
CA TYR A 39 -2.17 8.83 -2.97
C TYR A 39 -1.56 10.22 -3.15
N GLU A 40 -2.28 11.12 -3.82
CA GLU A 40 -1.85 12.52 -3.97
C GLU A 40 -1.86 13.26 -2.62
N ALA A 41 -2.95 13.14 -1.85
CA ALA A 41 -3.07 13.77 -0.54
C ALA A 41 -1.98 13.30 0.45
N LEU A 42 -1.55 12.04 0.33
CA LEU A 42 -0.49 11.45 1.14
C LEU A 42 0.90 11.63 0.54
N SER A 43 0.99 12.18 -0.67
CA SER A 43 2.25 12.43 -1.39
C SER A 43 3.10 11.16 -1.55
N PHE A 44 2.44 10.04 -1.88
CA PHE A 44 3.15 8.79 -2.16
C PHE A 44 3.89 8.88 -3.50
N VAL A 45 5.10 8.33 -3.54
CA VAL A 45 5.97 8.37 -4.72
C VAL A 45 5.58 7.30 -5.74
N SER A 46 5.92 7.52 -7.01
CA SER A 46 5.66 6.54 -8.06
C SER A 46 6.71 6.59 -9.16
N GLY A 47 6.83 5.47 -9.88
CA GLY A 47 7.67 5.36 -11.07
C GLY A 47 8.74 4.27 -11.01
N VAL A 48 9.37 4.03 -12.16
CA VAL A 48 10.36 2.96 -12.37
C VAL A 48 11.52 3.06 -11.38
N LEU A 49 12.04 4.26 -11.14
CA LEU A 49 13.24 4.44 -10.31
C LEU A 49 13.01 4.19 -8.82
N VAL A 50 11.78 4.36 -8.33
CA VAL A 50 11.41 4.06 -6.93
C VAL A 50 10.91 2.61 -6.79
N THR A 51 10.46 2.00 -7.89
CA THR A 51 9.95 0.62 -7.89
C THR A 51 11.07 -0.42 -8.08
N PHE A 52 12.06 -0.12 -8.94
CA PHE A 52 13.10 -1.06 -9.33
C PHE A 52 14.46 -0.64 -8.78
N THR A 53 14.57 -0.59 -7.45
CA THR A 53 15.82 -0.27 -6.76
C THR A 53 16.65 -1.53 -6.50
N PRO A 54 17.95 -1.40 -6.18
CA PRO A 54 18.76 -2.56 -5.80
C PRO A 54 18.19 -3.33 -4.61
N LYS A 55 17.54 -2.64 -3.66
CA LYS A 55 16.85 -3.29 -2.54
C LYS A 55 15.62 -4.08 -3.00
N ALA A 56 14.83 -3.52 -3.92
CA ALA A 56 13.73 -4.26 -4.53
C ALA A 56 14.25 -5.55 -5.20
N GLY A 57 15.39 -5.46 -5.90
CA GLY A 57 16.15 -6.61 -6.43
C GLY A 57 16.39 -7.73 -5.41
N LEU A 58 16.87 -7.37 -4.21
CA LEU A 58 17.11 -8.34 -3.12
C LEU A 58 15.81 -8.93 -2.56
N LYS A 59 14.77 -8.11 -2.37
CA LYS A 59 13.45 -8.57 -1.91
C LYS A 59 12.82 -9.55 -2.89
N ILE A 60 13.01 -9.38 -4.19
CA ILE A 60 12.51 -10.32 -5.21
C ILE A 60 13.17 -11.68 -5.07
N ILE A 61 14.48 -11.70 -4.83
CA ILE A 61 15.22 -12.94 -4.58
C ILE A 61 14.68 -13.62 -3.32
N GLN A 62 14.49 -12.86 -2.24
CA GLN A 62 13.90 -13.36 -1.00
C GLN A 62 12.49 -13.94 -1.23
N SER A 63 11.60 -13.19 -1.88
CA SER A 63 10.24 -13.64 -2.20
C SER A 63 10.24 -14.89 -3.06
N TYR A 64 11.17 -15.02 -4.01
CA TYR A 64 11.32 -16.24 -4.81
C TYR A 64 11.74 -17.44 -3.96
N MET A 65 12.65 -17.25 -2.98
CA MET A 65 13.02 -18.28 -2.02
C MET A 65 11.86 -18.67 -1.09
N GLU A 66 11.00 -17.72 -0.76
CA GLU A 66 9.75 -17.92 0.01
C GLU A 66 8.61 -18.51 -0.84
N GLY A 67 8.85 -18.75 -2.14
CA GLY A 67 7.93 -19.42 -3.06
C GLY A 67 7.00 -18.47 -3.85
N TYR A 68 7.10 -17.16 -3.65
CA TYR A 68 6.34 -16.17 -4.40
C TYR A 68 7.00 -15.87 -5.74
N ARG A 69 6.21 -15.92 -6.82
CA ARG A 69 6.66 -15.56 -8.18
C ARG A 69 5.86 -14.37 -8.68
N GLN A 70 6.57 -13.29 -9.00
CA GLN A 70 5.97 -12.14 -9.70
C GLN A 70 6.17 -12.30 -11.21
N ASP A 71 5.11 -12.04 -11.98
CA ASP A 71 5.21 -11.95 -13.44
C ASP A 71 5.73 -10.55 -13.82
N TRP A 72 7.04 -10.48 -13.97
CA TRP A 72 7.77 -9.26 -14.33
C TRP A 72 7.31 -8.67 -15.66
N LYS A 73 6.87 -9.50 -16.60
CA LYS A 73 6.42 -9.02 -17.91
C LYS A 73 5.12 -8.23 -17.76
N LEU A 74 4.21 -8.71 -16.92
CA LEU A 74 2.95 -8.04 -16.61
C LEU A 74 3.18 -6.65 -15.98
N SER A 75 4.19 -6.50 -15.11
CA SER A 75 4.52 -5.21 -14.46
C SER A 75 4.95 -4.09 -15.41
N PHE A 76 5.37 -4.42 -16.63
CA PHE A 76 5.71 -3.43 -17.66
C PHE A 76 4.61 -3.23 -18.71
N GLU A 77 3.51 -3.99 -18.65
CA GLU A 77 2.39 -3.79 -19.56
C GLU A 77 1.76 -2.42 -19.32
N ARG A 78 1.44 -1.70 -20.40
CA ARG A 78 0.90 -0.34 -20.33
C ARG A 78 -0.35 -0.24 -19.46
N ASP A 79 -1.22 -1.26 -19.53
CA ASP A 79 -2.44 -1.34 -18.73
C ASP A 79 -2.14 -1.54 -17.24
N THR A 80 -1.12 -2.32 -16.89
CA THR A 80 -0.66 -2.49 -15.50
C THR A 80 -0.07 -1.19 -14.96
N VAL A 81 0.76 -0.51 -15.75
CA VAL A 81 1.37 0.76 -15.35
C VAL A 81 0.31 1.85 -15.18
N SER A 82 -0.64 1.97 -16.12
CA SER A 82 -1.70 2.99 -16.05
C SER A 82 -2.67 2.77 -14.87
N ARG A 83 -2.78 1.55 -14.35
CA ARG A 83 -3.55 1.22 -13.16
C ARG A 83 -2.78 1.41 -11.84
N GLY A 84 -1.57 1.96 -11.90
CA GLY A 84 -0.75 2.23 -10.72
C GLY A 84 0.24 1.13 -10.37
N GLY A 85 0.65 0.29 -11.31
CA GLY A 85 1.59 -0.82 -11.08
C GLY A 85 2.96 -0.42 -10.51
N TRP A 86 3.32 0.88 -10.56
CA TRP A 86 4.56 1.44 -9.98
C TRP A 86 4.30 2.48 -8.87
N GLN A 87 3.06 2.55 -8.39
CA GLN A 87 2.68 3.43 -7.30
C GLN A 87 3.16 2.83 -5.98
N GLN A 88 3.93 3.59 -5.21
CA GLN A 88 4.30 3.18 -3.85
C GLN A 88 3.17 3.53 -2.88
N GLY A 89 3.15 2.83 -1.74
CA GLY A 89 2.15 2.98 -0.70
C GLY A 89 2.74 3.54 0.58
N GLY A 90 2.18 3.07 1.70
CA GLY A 90 2.61 3.42 3.03
C GLY A 90 1.58 3.03 4.07
N ILE A 91 1.84 3.40 5.31
CA ILE A 91 0.99 3.08 6.45
C ILE A 91 0.65 4.35 7.21
N ILE A 92 -0.61 4.47 7.59
CA ILE A 92 -1.11 5.56 8.40
C ILE A 92 -1.85 5.00 9.58
N VAL A 93 -1.57 5.55 10.75
CA VAL A 93 -2.39 5.33 11.94
C VAL A 93 -3.15 6.62 12.23
N ALA A 94 -4.46 6.56 12.07
CA ALA A 94 -5.38 7.66 12.33
C ALA A 94 -6.17 7.38 13.60
N GLY A 95 -6.12 8.32 14.55
CA GLY A 95 -6.97 8.32 15.73
C GLY A 95 -8.34 8.97 15.46
N PRO A 96 -9.18 9.12 16.49
CA PRO A 96 -10.51 9.70 16.34
C PRO A 96 -10.48 11.11 15.75
N GLY A 97 -11.39 11.38 14.80
CA GLY A 97 -11.51 12.67 14.10
C GLY A 97 -10.84 12.67 12.72
N LYS A 98 -10.69 13.85 12.12
CA LYS A 98 -10.12 14.01 10.76
C LYS A 98 -8.65 14.43 10.73
N SER A 99 -8.14 14.95 11.85
CA SER A 99 -6.80 15.56 11.94
C SER A 99 -5.88 14.83 12.92
N ASN A 100 -6.33 13.76 13.54
CA ASN A 100 -5.56 13.01 14.50
C ASN A 100 -4.81 11.88 13.77
N ILE A 101 -3.59 12.17 13.31
CA ILE A 101 -2.71 11.18 12.71
C ILE A 101 -1.56 10.95 13.69
N SER A 102 -1.49 9.75 14.27
CA SER A 102 -0.45 9.39 15.24
C SER A 102 0.81 8.83 14.56
N TYR A 103 0.68 8.33 13.34
CA TYR A 103 1.81 7.80 12.57
C TYR A 103 1.56 7.92 11.07
N ILE A 104 2.63 8.24 10.34
CA ILE A 104 2.66 8.21 8.88
C ILE A 104 4.01 7.70 8.40
N HIS A 105 3.98 6.57 7.69
CA HIS A 105 5.09 6.08 6.90
C HIS A 105 4.72 6.15 5.44
N ARG A 106 5.61 6.73 4.64
CA ARG A 106 5.49 6.81 3.19
C ARG A 106 6.64 6.02 2.63
N ASP A 107 6.33 5.01 1.84
CA ASP A 107 7.36 4.17 1.23
C ASP A 107 8.16 5.04 0.27
N LYS A 108 9.48 5.06 0.42
CA LYS A 108 10.38 5.79 -0.49
C LYS A 108 10.71 4.99 -1.74
N GLU A 109 10.64 3.67 -1.62
CA GLU A 109 10.95 2.69 -2.65
C GLU A 109 10.24 1.36 -2.37
N ALA A 110 10.17 0.49 -3.37
CA ALA A 110 9.58 -0.82 -3.21
C ALA A 110 10.34 -1.65 -2.15
N GLY A 111 9.60 -2.14 -1.15
CA GLY A 111 10.16 -2.90 -0.02
C GLY A 111 10.71 -2.03 1.11
N ASP A 112 10.46 -0.72 1.12
CA ASP A 112 10.69 0.18 2.26
C ASP A 112 9.62 -0.01 3.34
N ASP A 113 9.51 -1.25 3.85
CA ASP A 113 8.50 -1.62 4.84
C ASP A 113 8.83 -0.99 6.20
N PRO A 114 7.86 -0.34 6.89
CA PRO A 114 8.06 0.16 8.26
C PRO A 114 8.15 -0.99 9.27
N ASP A 115 8.76 -0.72 10.43
CA ASP A 115 8.77 -1.68 11.54
C ASP A 115 7.36 -1.83 12.13
N ILE A 116 6.89 -3.08 12.23
CA ILE A 116 5.58 -3.39 12.81
C ILE A 116 5.46 -2.93 14.27
N GLN A 117 6.56 -2.87 15.01
CA GLN A 117 6.55 -2.41 16.40
C GLN A 117 6.22 -0.91 16.51
N ASP A 118 6.68 -0.10 15.55
CA ASP A 118 6.35 1.34 15.51
C ASP A 118 4.85 1.54 15.26
N ILE A 119 4.26 0.73 14.39
CA ILE A 119 2.82 0.75 14.08
C ILE A 119 2.00 0.32 15.29
N LEU A 120 2.36 -0.81 15.91
CA LEU A 120 1.67 -1.32 17.09
C LEU A 120 1.74 -0.32 18.25
N LYS A 121 2.88 0.32 18.44
CA LYS A 121 3.03 1.38 19.43
C LYS A 121 2.12 2.58 19.12
N ALA A 122 1.98 2.96 17.86
CA ALA A 122 1.16 4.10 17.46
C ALA A 122 -0.37 3.84 17.51
N CYS A 123 -0.82 2.58 17.33
CA CYS A 123 -2.24 2.23 17.27
C CYS A 123 -2.81 1.62 18.56
N CYS A 124 -1.98 0.93 19.32
CA CYS A 124 -2.43 -0.16 20.16
C CYS A 124 -1.83 -0.11 21.57
N SER A 125 -1.19 1.02 21.93
CA SER A 125 -0.67 1.32 23.27
C SER A 125 -1.68 2.04 24.15
#